data_AF-A0AAW0RBV8-F1
#
_entry.id   AF-A0AAW0RBV8-F1
#
_cell.length_a   1.000
_cell.length_b   1.000
_cell.length_c   1.000
_cell.angle_alpha   90.00
_cell.angle_beta   90.00
_cell.angle_gamma   90.00
#
_symmetry.space_group_name_H-M   'P 1'
#
loop_
_entity.id
_entity.type
_entity.pdbx_description
1 polymer ?
#
loop_
_entity_poly.entity_id
_entity_poly.type
_entity_poly.pdbx_seq_one_letter_code
_entity_poly.pdbx_strand_id
1 'polypeptide(L)'
;MDGFINMPPEIVRLIAIEAVKARRVNRAVRLRLVNRSWNREITEAMIESGILDGHPRVAYSCFWPRLLMHKLRRADNRASRELRLIRRVAQRVVAIRTAKPVSENHEAVQDCLWELCQLSPDANVSMLWYQGLFTPDKRMAPIRDSDEDFQETLLAAAAATNDVALVQKLYATIRDCPCLVDRHEAASFEPPRPIFGYPLDIAAFKGHVEVLRTLLGIIHPKRLYCARRYGIQFGSAGNQMGSIDICLRPFEYICVPPAYRGYQDFLIATLRCTMRIPIFDRIYQVCKDYLVQYTWPWPTTRAERRAQTQGEFLSAHFCRAAICGELAMMKHLVQLGARLEYTNQLVDDSKYGYKALVSCVAAGGHADVLTYLLRNGAQTGSRSLEAACRYGNPDVVRILLDHGAEDSFEVGNALIESIKGEHETALRLLLEMGTIADEDQLSQALDVAENEDLSSMTKILREYK
;
A
#
# COMPACT_ATOMS: atom_id res chain seq x y z
N MET A 1 3.59 32.67 -12.05
CA MET A 1 2.89 32.63 -10.74
C MET A 1 3.96 32.82 -9.67
N ASP A 2 4.41 34.06 -9.52
CA ASP A 2 5.72 34.42 -8.96
C ASP A 2 5.61 35.24 -7.67
N GLY A 3 4.45 35.19 -7.00
CA GLY A 3 4.11 36.10 -5.90
C GLY A 3 4.95 35.95 -4.61
N PHE A 4 5.70 34.85 -4.47
CA PHE A 4 6.53 34.58 -3.28
C PHE A 4 8.05 34.53 -3.57
N ILE A 5 8.48 34.70 -4.82
CA ILE A 5 9.92 34.64 -5.19
C ILE A 5 10.73 35.77 -4.54
N ASN A 6 10.08 36.89 -4.20
CA ASN A 6 10.72 38.06 -3.60
C ASN A 6 10.65 38.12 -2.07
N MET A 7 10.03 37.13 -1.40
CA MET A 7 10.00 37.09 0.07
C MET A 7 11.13 36.21 0.62
N PRO A 8 11.79 36.63 1.71
CA PRO A 8 12.72 35.78 2.44
C PRO A 8 12.07 34.43 2.80
N PRO A 9 12.78 33.30 2.62
CA PRO A 9 12.22 31.97 2.87
C PRO A 9 11.74 31.79 4.32
N GLU A 10 12.33 32.52 5.27
CA GLU A 10 11.92 32.54 6.68
C GLU A 10 10.52 33.14 6.86
N ILE A 11 10.19 34.21 6.12
CA ILE A 11 8.86 34.83 6.17
C ILE A 11 7.83 33.91 5.52
N VAL A 12 8.19 33.30 4.39
CA VAL A 12 7.34 32.30 3.71
C VAL A 12 7.05 31.13 4.65
N ARG A 13 8.06 30.65 5.40
CA ARG A 13 7.91 29.60 6.41
C ARG A 13 6.92 29.98 7.50
N LEU A 14 7.04 31.19 8.06
CA LEU A 14 6.14 31.67 9.12
C LEU A 14 4.70 31.79 8.64
N ILE A 15 4.49 32.37 7.45
CA ILE A 15 3.17 32.45 6.82
C ILE A 15 2.59 31.05 6.61
N ALA A 16 3.40 30.11 6.12
CA ALA A 16 2.98 28.73 5.92
C ALA A 16 2.56 28.04 7.24
N ILE A 17 3.31 28.24 8.32
CA ILE A 17 2.98 27.67 9.65
C ILE A 17 1.63 28.20 10.13
N GLU A 18 1.40 29.50 10.08
CA GLU A 18 0.14 30.10 10.54
C GLU A 18 -1.03 29.72 9.63
N ALA A 19 -0.82 29.66 8.31
CA ALA A 19 -1.83 29.19 7.36
C ALA A 19 -2.23 27.72 7.61
N VAL A 20 -1.27 26.85 7.94
CA VAL A 20 -1.53 25.44 8.31
C VAL A 20 -2.35 25.36 9.59
N LYS A 21 -1.98 26.12 10.64
CA LYS A 21 -2.71 26.15 11.92
C LYS A 21 -4.16 26.60 11.73
N ALA A 22 -4.38 27.64 10.92
CA ALA A 22 -5.72 28.19 10.67
C ALA A 22 -6.64 27.22 9.91
N ARG A 23 -6.11 26.41 9.00
CA ARG A 23 -6.93 25.59 8.07
C ARG A 23 -7.30 24.18 8.57
N ARG A 24 -6.73 23.70 9.68
CA ARG A 24 -6.84 22.31 10.19
C ARG A 24 -6.19 21.27 9.24
N VAL A 25 -5.79 20.10 9.77
CA VAL A 25 -4.93 19.12 9.06
C VAL A 25 -5.44 18.73 7.67
N ASN A 26 -6.71 18.34 7.53
CA ASN A 26 -7.25 17.83 6.26
C ASN A 26 -7.22 18.88 5.13
N ARG A 27 -7.44 20.17 5.45
CA ARG A 27 -7.38 21.25 4.45
C ARG A 27 -5.95 21.77 4.24
N ALA A 28 -5.11 21.69 5.27
CA ALA A 28 -3.69 22.04 5.16
C ALA A 28 -2.94 21.12 4.19
N VAL A 29 -3.26 19.82 4.14
CA VAL A 29 -2.66 18.88 3.16
C VAL A 29 -2.91 19.33 1.71
N ARG A 30 -4.09 19.88 1.41
CA ARG A 30 -4.44 20.35 0.05
C ARG A 30 -3.59 21.54 -0.40
N LEU A 31 -3.04 22.34 0.52
CA LEU A 31 -2.12 23.41 0.16
C LEU A 31 -0.91 22.87 -0.61
N ARG A 32 -0.51 21.62 -0.40
CA ARG A 32 0.64 21.00 -1.10
C ARG A 32 0.42 20.79 -2.59
N LEU A 33 -0.83 20.87 -3.07
CA LEU A 33 -1.19 20.61 -4.47
C LEU A 33 -0.88 21.78 -5.41
N VAL A 34 -0.45 22.93 -4.88
CA VAL A 34 -0.16 24.13 -5.68
C VAL A 34 1.04 23.91 -6.61
N ASN A 35 2.19 23.49 -6.07
CA ASN A 35 3.39 23.13 -6.85
C ASN A 35 4.40 22.32 -5.99
N ARG A 36 5.50 21.85 -6.59
CA ARG A 36 6.51 21.02 -5.90
C ARG A 36 7.28 21.76 -4.81
N SER A 37 7.62 23.04 -4.99
CA SER A 37 8.34 23.82 -3.97
C SER A 37 7.44 24.09 -2.76
N TRP A 38 6.20 24.46 -3.01
CA TRP A 38 5.18 24.69 -2.00
C TRP A 38 4.79 23.41 -1.26
N ASN A 39 4.76 22.27 -1.94
CA ASN A 39 4.63 20.97 -1.28
C ASN A 39 5.72 20.78 -0.21
N ARG A 40 6.98 21.09 -0.53
CA ARG A 40 8.10 20.99 0.42
C ARG A 40 7.93 21.95 1.61
N GLU A 41 7.65 23.22 1.34
CA GLU A 41 7.50 24.25 2.38
C GLU A 41 6.34 23.95 3.33
N ILE A 42 5.17 23.61 2.79
CA ILE A 42 3.99 23.23 3.59
C ILE A 42 4.26 21.95 4.39
N THR A 43 4.95 20.96 3.82
CA THR A 43 5.27 19.70 4.52
C THR A 43 6.08 19.96 5.79
N GLU A 44 7.11 20.79 5.67
CA GLU A 44 7.96 21.17 6.79
C GLU A 44 7.22 22.10 7.77
N ALA A 45 6.41 23.05 7.29
CA ALA A 45 5.56 23.90 8.15
C ALA A 45 4.54 23.08 8.97
N MET A 46 3.95 22.03 8.38
CA MET A 46 3.06 21.11 9.07
C MET A 46 3.77 20.37 10.20
N ILE A 47 5.01 19.94 9.98
CA ILE A 47 5.82 19.25 11.01
C ILE A 47 6.17 20.23 12.14
N GLU A 48 6.64 21.42 11.82
CA GLU A 48 7.06 22.44 12.80
C GLU A 48 5.89 22.97 13.64
N SER A 49 4.71 23.08 13.04
CA SER A 49 3.49 23.52 13.73
C SER A 49 3.02 22.56 14.83
N GLY A 50 3.50 21.30 14.83
CA GLY A 50 3.05 20.25 15.76
C GLY A 50 1.65 19.71 15.47
N ILE A 51 0.98 20.17 14.40
CA ILE A 51 -0.40 19.77 14.08
C ILE A 51 -0.53 18.27 13.80
N LEU A 52 0.57 17.62 13.39
CA LEU A 52 0.63 16.19 13.10
C LEU A 52 0.64 15.30 14.36
N ASP A 53 1.01 15.84 15.52
CA ASP A 53 1.09 15.06 16.77
C ASP A 53 -0.29 14.55 17.22
N GLY A 54 -1.36 15.29 16.92
CA GLY A 54 -2.75 14.88 17.17
C GLY A 54 -3.39 14.03 16.06
N HIS A 55 -2.70 13.81 14.94
CA HIS A 55 -3.25 13.18 13.74
C HIS A 55 -2.32 12.08 13.17
N PRO A 56 -2.14 10.95 13.91
CA PRO A 56 -1.18 9.90 13.56
C PRO A 56 -1.38 9.34 12.15
N ARG A 57 -2.63 9.09 11.73
CA ARG A 57 -2.94 8.54 10.40
C ARG A 57 -2.42 9.42 9.25
N VAL A 58 -2.45 10.74 9.42
CA VAL A 58 -1.94 11.68 8.41
C VAL A 58 -0.42 11.75 8.47
N ALA A 59 0.15 11.72 9.68
CA ALA A 59 1.59 11.73 9.91
C ALA A 59 2.32 10.53 9.27
N TYR A 60 1.69 9.35 9.23
CA TYR A 60 2.25 8.12 8.64
C TYR A 60 2.30 8.07 7.12
N SER A 61 1.72 9.06 6.45
CA SER A 61 1.79 9.12 4.99
C SER A 61 3.16 9.66 4.54
N CYS A 62 3.18 10.57 3.58
CA CYS A 62 4.39 11.20 3.06
C CYS A 62 5.17 12.07 4.07
N PHE A 63 4.70 12.25 5.30
CA PHE A 63 5.35 13.08 6.32
C PHE A 63 6.32 12.29 7.19
N TRP A 64 6.20 10.97 7.25
CA TRP A 64 6.88 10.13 8.25
C TRP A 64 8.40 10.35 8.33
N PRO A 65 9.18 10.23 7.23
CA PRO A 65 10.64 10.33 7.34
C PRO A 65 11.09 11.70 7.85
N ARG A 66 10.39 12.76 7.42
CA ARG A 66 10.70 14.14 7.81
C ARG A 66 10.27 14.44 9.25
N LEU A 67 9.11 13.94 9.67
CA LEU A 67 8.60 14.10 11.02
C LEU A 67 9.51 13.38 12.03
N LEU A 68 9.86 12.12 11.77
CA LEU A 68 10.74 11.34 12.62
C LEU A 68 12.12 11.99 12.71
N MET A 69 12.68 12.45 11.58
CA MET A 69 13.96 13.18 11.57
C MET A 69 13.88 14.50 12.35
N HIS A 70 12.79 15.25 12.24
CA HIS A 70 12.59 16.48 13.01
C HIS A 70 12.58 16.20 14.52
N LYS A 71 11.88 15.14 14.96
CA LYS A 71 11.84 14.72 16.37
C LYS A 71 13.20 14.18 16.84
N LEU A 72 13.94 13.46 15.99
CA LEU A 72 15.29 12.95 16.27
C LEU A 72 16.36 14.05 16.31
N ARG A 73 16.16 15.19 15.63
CA ARG A 73 17.07 16.34 15.69
C ARG A 73 16.84 17.22 16.91
N ARG A 74 15.61 17.32 17.41
CA ARG A 74 15.32 18.06 18.64
C ARG A 74 15.97 17.34 19.83
N ALA A 75 16.96 18.00 20.43
CA ALA A 75 17.71 17.54 21.59
C ALA A 75 16.92 17.66 22.90
N ASP A 76 15.61 17.38 22.88
CA ASP A 76 14.83 17.37 24.11
C ASP A 76 15.24 16.15 24.94
N ASN A 77 15.85 16.42 26.10
CA ASN A 77 16.37 15.45 27.05
C ASN A 77 15.31 14.52 27.68
N ARG A 78 14.07 14.53 27.17
CA ARG A 78 12.95 13.65 27.54
C ARG A 78 12.48 12.77 26.37
N ALA A 79 13.36 12.49 25.41
CA ALA A 79 13.05 11.60 24.30
C ALA A 79 12.58 10.22 24.81
N SER A 80 11.53 9.70 24.16
CA SER A 80 11.05 8.33 24.35
C SER A 80 12.22 7.34 24.27
N ARG A 81 12.06 6.19 24.93
CA ARG A 81 13.10 5.16 24.93
C ARG A 81 13.41 4.70 23.50
N GLU A 82 12.41 4.66 22.63
CA GLU A 82 12.47 4.28 21.24
C GLU A 82 13.29 5.26 20.38
N LEU A 83 13.09 6.58 20.54
CA LEU A 83 13.92 7.57 19.84
C LEU A 83 15.37 7.51 20.29
N ARG A 84 15.62 7.25 21.59
CA ARG A 84 16.97 7.01 22.11
C ARG A 84 17.57 5.73 21.53
N LEU A 85 16.77 4.68 21.35
CA LEU A 85 17.17 3.42 20.71
C LEU A 85 17.60 3.66 19.26
N ILE A 86 16.79 4.37 18.48
CA ILE A 86 17.09 4.71 17.08
C ILE A 86 18.41 5.50 16.97
N ARG A 87 18.61 6.52 17.81
CA ARG A 87 19.86 7.30 17.83
C ARG A 87 21.07 6.41 18.14
N ARG A 88 20.96 5.54 19.15
CA ARG A 88 22.06 4.64 19.54
C ARG A 88 22.36 3.62 18.45
N VAL A 89 21.33 3.06 17.80
CA VAL A 89 21.48 2.12 16.68
C VAL A 89 22.22 2.80 15.52
N ALA A 90 21.82 4.00 15.13
CA ALA A 90 22.52 4.75 14.07
C ALA A 90 23.99 5.01 14.41
N GLN A 91 24.27 5.43 15.65
CA GLN A 91 25.65 5.60 16.13
C GLN A 91 26.44 4.30 16.07
N ARG A 92 25.84 3.17 16.44
CA ARG A 92 26.49 1.86 16.42
C ARG A 92 26.76 1.37 15.00
N VAL A 93 25.81 1.55 14.07
CA VAL A 93 25.99 1.24 12.65
C VAL A 93 27.17 2.03 12.09
N VAL A 94 27.20 3.36 12.30
CA VAL A 94 28.28 4.23 11.83
C VAL A 94 29.62 3.87 12.46
N ALA A 95 29.66 3.59 13.77
CA ALA A 95 30.87 3.17 14.45
C ALA A 95 31.44 1.86 13.86
N ILE A 96 30.58 0.90 13.50
CA ILE A 96 31.01 -0.37 12.90
C ILE A 96 31.48 -0.18 11.44
N ARG A 97 30.87 0.74 10.69
CA ARG A 97 31.29 1.09 9.31
C ARG A 97 32.63 1.81 9.26
N THR A 98 32.83 2.79 10.13
CA THR A 98 33.97 3.72 10.07
C THR A 98 35.15 3.30 10.95
N ALA A 99 34.95 2.34 11.86
CA ALA A 99 35.92 1.93 12.88
C ALA A 99 36.45 3.10 13.76
N LYS A 100 35.75 4.25 13.76
CA LYS A 100 36.09 5.48 14.50
C LYS A 100 35.06 5.79 15.59
N PRO A 101 35.45 6.50 16.67
CA PRO A 101 34.53 6.88 17.74
C PRO A 101 33.47 7.89 17.27
N VAL A 102 32.30 7.84 17.93
CA VAL A 102 31.06 8.58 17.56
C VAL A 102 31.23 10.10 17.53
N SER A 103 32.19 10.66 18.27
CA SER A 103 32.41 12.10 18.40
C SER A 103 32.86 12.80 17.10
N GLU A 104 33.40 12.07 16.13
CA GLU A 104 33.93 12.64 14.88
C GLU A 104 32.97 12.51 13.68
N ASN A 105 31.85 11.79 13.83
CA ASN A 105 31.02 11.34 12.70
C ASN A 105 29.59 11.91 12.72
N HIS A 106 29.39 13.15 13.18
CA HIS A 106 28.05 13.72 13.33
C HIS A 106 27.23 13.70 12.03
N GLU A 107 27.85 14.05 10.90
CA GLU A 107 27.19 14.04 9.59
C GLU A 107 26.80 12.62 9.16
N ALA A 108 27.73 11.66 9.24
CA ALA A 108 27.44 10.27 8.90
C ALA A 108 26.34 9.64 9.78
N VAL A 109 26.23 10.06 11.04
CA VAL A 109 25.12 9.66 11.92
C VAL A 109 23.81 10.30 11.47
N GLN A 110 23.80 11.56 11.04
CA GLN A 110 22.59 12.20 10.49
C GLN A 110 22.15 11.52 9.18
N ASP A 111 23.07 11.14 8.31
CA ASP A 111 22.76 10.44 7.07
C ASP A 111 22.20 9.05 7.35
N CYS A 112 22.81 8.30 8.27
CA CYS A 112 22.29 7.01 8.71
C CYS A 112 20.90 7.14 9.35
N LEU A 113 20.69 8.17 10.19
CA LEU A 113 19.36 8.44 10.76
C LEU A 113 18.34 8.73 9.66
N TRP A 114 18.71 9.48 8.62
CA TRP A 114 17.83 9.76 7.50
C TRP A 114 17.46 8.48 6.73
N GLU A 115 18.42 7.60 6.44
CA GLU A 115 18.17 6.30 5.83
C GLU A 115 17.23 5.43 6.67
N LEU A 116 17.41 5.43 8.00
CA LEU A 116 16.54 4.70 8.92
C LEU A 116 15.14 5.32 9.00
N CYS A 117 15.01 6.65 8.94
CA CYS A 117 13.70 7.32 8.92
C CYS A 117 12.88 7.03 7.67
N GLN A 118 13.55 6.68 6.56
CA GLN A 118 12.87 6.27 5.32
C GLN A 118 12.26 4.87 5.42
N LEU A 119 12.64 4.08 6.42
CA LEU A 119 11.95 2.83 6.73
C LEU A 119 10.59 3.18 7.31
N SER A 120 9.58 3.17 6.46
CA SER A 120 8.20 3.23 6.93
C SER A 120 7.93 1.96 7.72
N PRO A 121 7.44 2.05 8.97
CA PRO A 121 6.89 0.89 9.64
C PRO A 121 5.67 0.41 8.81
N ASP A 122 5.40 -0.90 8.85
CA ASP A 122 4.34 -1.56 8.06
C ASP A 122 3.01 -0.78 8.09
N ALA A 123 2.28 -0.77 6.97
CA ALA A 123 0.98 -0.09 6.87
C ALA A 123 -0.08 -0.58 7.90
N ASN A 124 0.19 -1.69 8.60
CA ASN A 124 -0.65 -2.29 9.64
C ASN A 124 -0.22 -1.92 11.08
N VAL A 125 0.68 -0.95 11.27
CA VAL A 125 1.15 -0.57 12.60
C VAL A 125 0.03 0.12 13.39
N SER A 126 -0.28 -0.44 14.57
CA SER A 126 -1.32 0.06 15.47
C SER A 126 -1.09 1.53 15.85
N MET A 127 -2.18 2.33 15.94
CA MET A 127 -2.13 3.72 16.42
C MET A 127 -1.48 3.86 17.80
N LEU A 128 -1.55 2.81 18.62
CA LEU A 128 -0.94 2.75 19.95
C LEU A 128 0.60 2.72 19.88
N TRP A 129 1.19 2.10 18.85
CA TRP A 129 2.64 2.12 18.63
C TRP A 129 3.15 3.53 18.32
N TYR A 130 2.40 4.31 17.52
CA TYR A 130 2.75 5.72 17.25
C TYR A 130 2.78 6.55 18.52
N GLN A 131 1.75 6.38 19.36
CA GLN A 131 1.65 7.10 20.61
C GLN A 131 2.80 6.69 21.53
N GLY A 132 3.11 5.39 21.62
CA GLY A 132 4.27 4.87 22.34
C GLY A 132 5.61 5.46 21.88
N LEU A 133 5.84 5.52 20.57
CA LEU A 133 7.10 5.99 19.97
C LEU A 133 7.49 7.41 20.40
N PHE A 134 6.53 8.28 20.66
CA PHE A 134 6.77 9.67 21.09
C PHE A 134 6.44 9.92 22.57
N THR A 135 5.99 8.90 23.32
CA THR A 135 5.72 9.07 24.75
C THR A 135 7.02 9.25 25.54
N PRO A 136 7.15 10.32 26.34
CA PRO A 136 8.33 10.54 27.15
C PRO A 136 8.42 9.48 28.24
N ASP A 137 9.63 8.93 28.40
CA ASP A 137 9.88 7.90 29.41
C ASP A 137 9.81 8.51 30.82
N LYS A 138 9.12 7.81 31.74
CA LYS A 138 9.03 8.25 33.15
C LYS A 138 10.37 8.07 33.88
N ARG A 139 11.21 7.12 33.44
CA ARG A 139 12.55 6.86 34.01
C ARG A 139 13.54 6.56 32.89
N MET A 140 14.54 7.44 32.70
CA MET A 140 15.55 7.28 31.65
C MET A 140 16.55 6.15 31.97
N ALA A 141 16.14 4.90 31.77
CA ALA A 141 17.06 3.77 31.86
C ALA A 141 18.12 3.87 30.75
N PRO A 142 19.39 3.53 31.03
CA PRO A 142 20.42 3.44 30.01
C PRO A 142 20.12 2.22 29.12
N ILE A 143 20.15 2.43 27.81
CA ILE A 143 20.13 1.35 26.84
C ILE A 143 21.49 0.65 26.93
N ARG A 144 21.55 -0.68 26.88
CA ARG A 144 22.81 -1.43 26.85
C ARG A 144 22.92 -2.18 25.54
N ASP A 145 24.15 -2.47 25.14
CA ASP A 145 24.38 -3.27 23.93
C ASP A 145 23.91 -4.72 24.14
N SER A 146 23.77 -5.18 25.38
CA SER A 146 23.20 -6.50 25.70
C SER A 146 21.67 -6.56 25.65
N ASP A 147 20.99 -5.42 25.52
CA ASP A 147 19.53 -5.40 25.54
C ASP A 147 18.99 -6.07 24.27
N GLU A 148 18.03 -6.97 24.43
CA GLU A 148 17.45 -7.77 23.34
C GLU A 148 16.86 -6.85 22.26
N ASP A 149 16.06 -5.87 22.67
CA ASP A 149 15.42 -4.93 21.75
C ASP A 149 16.39 -4.03 21.00
N PHE A 150 17.53 -3.69 21.60
CA PHE A 150 18.62 -3.01 20.92
C PHE A 150 19.24 -3.89 19.84
N GLN A 151 19.53 -5.17 20.15
CA GLN A 151 20.11 -6.11 19.20
C GLN A 151 19.17 -6.41 18.03
N GLU A 152 17.88 -6.60 18.31
CA GLU A 152 16.86 -6.81 17.30
C GLU A 152 16.70 -5.58 16.39
N THR A 153 16.67 -4.39 16.97
CA THR A 153 16.57 -3.13 16.19
C THR A 153 17.85 -2.85 15.41
N LEU A 154 19.02 -3.18 15.96
CA LEU A 154 20.31 -3.08 15.27
C LEU A 154 20.37 -4.02 14.07
N LEU A 155 19.86 -5.24 14.21
CA LEU A 155 19.76 -6.18 13.10
C LEU A 155 18.79 -5.69 12.01
N ALA A 156 17.64 -5.15 12.40
CA ALA A 156 16.69 -4.56 11.46
C ALA A 156 17.31 -3.37 10.69
N ALA A 157 18.08 -2.53 11.37
CA ALA A 157 18.84 -1.44 10.77
C ALA A 157 19.95 -1.93 9.83
N ALA A 158 20.67 -2.99 10.21
CA ALA A 158 21.69 -3.62 9.37
C ALA A 158 21.07 -4.19 8.09
N ALA A 159 19.92 -4.86 8.22
CA ALA A 159 19.17 -5.37 7.09
C ALA A 159 18.67 -4.24 6.19
N ALA A 160 18.12 -3.17 6.76
CA ALA A 160 17.65 -2.00 6.01
C ALA A 160 18.71 -1.31 5.15
N THR A 161 19.94 -1.28 5.65
CA THR A 161 21.06 -0.55 5.06
C THR A 161 21.95 -1.41 4.15
N ASN A 162 21.61 -2.68 3.95
CA ASN A 162 22.36 -3.65 3.13
C ASN A 162 23.79 -3.95 3.64
N ASP A 163 24.06 -3.78 4.93
CA ASP A 163 25.39 -4.05 5.49
C ASP A 163 25.59 -5.54 5.80
N VAL A 164 26.00 -6.31 4.79
CA VAL A 164 26.28 -7.75 4.95
C VAL A 164 27.34 -8.02 6.02
N ALA A 165 28.39 -7.20 6.09
CA ALA A 165 29.45 -7.34 7.08
C ALA A 165 28.95 -7.10 8.52
N LEU A 166 27.99 -6.18 8.71
CA LEU A 166 27.38 -5.93 10.01
C LEU A 166 26.53 -7.12 10.44
N VAL A 167 25.71 -7.65 9.53
CA VAL A 167 24.88 -8.84 9.78
C VAL A 167 25.76 -10.06 10.13
N GLN A 168 26.88 -10.24 9.43
CA GLN A 168 27.85 -11.30 9.73
C GLN A 168 28.55 -11.12 11.09
N LYS A 169 28.91 -9.89 11.47
CA LYS A 169 29.49 -9.63 12.80
C LYS A 169 28.51 -9.93 13.93
N LEU A 170 27.23 -9.69 13.70
CA LEU A 170 26.17 -9.95 14.67
C LEU A 170 25.76 -11.44 14.71
N TYR A 171 26.29 -12.29 13.82
CA TYR A 171 25.91 -13.70 13.67
C TYR A 171 25.89 -14.49 15.00
N ALA A 172 26.88 -14.27 15.87
CA ALA A 172 26.98 -14.95 17.17
C ALA A 172 25.82 -14.61 18.12
N THR A 173 25.24 -13.42 17.98
CA THR A 173 24.12 -12.92 18.79
C THR A 173 22.77 -13.30 18.18
N ILE A 174 22.72 -13.61 16.87
CA ILE A 174 21.49 -13.73 16.07
C ILE A 174 20.92 -15.15 16.01
N ARG A 175 21.71 -16.19 16.31
CA ARG A 175 21.38 -17.61 16.01
C ARG A 175 20.00 -18.07 16.50
N ASP A 176 19.50 -17.49 17.59
CA ASP A 176 18.21 -17.80 18.20
C ASP A 176 17.33 -16.55 18.42
N CYS A 177 17.57 -15.45 17.68
CA CYS A 177 16.76 -14.23 17.82
C CYS A 177 15.29 -14.48 17.42
N PRO A 178 14.33 -14.20 18.33
CA PRO A 178 12.90 -14.37 18.05
C PRO A 178 12.45 -13.59 16.80
N CYS A 179 12.97 -12.37 16.63
CA CYS A 179 12.64 -11.47 15.51
C CYS A 179 12.93 -11.99 14.09
N LEU A 180 13.59 -13.15 13.92
CA LEU A 180 13.77 -13.75 12.60
C LEU A 180 12.55 -14.53 12.12
N VAL A 181 11.75 -15.09 13.02
CA VAL A 181 10.66 -16.03 12.67
C VAL A 181 9.44 -15.86 13.55
N ASP A 182 9.64 -15.71 14.86
CA ASP A 182 8.56 -15.61 15.82
C ASP A 182 8.05 -14.17 15.79
N ARG A 183 6.88 -14.01 15.17
CA ARG A 183 6.18 -12.72 15.18
C ARG A 183 5.43 -12.61 16.49
N HIS A 184 5.58 -11.49 17.19
CA HIS A 184 4.66 -11.16 18.26
C HIS A 184 3.23 -11.17 17.70
N GLU A 185 2.34 -11.93 18.34
CA GLU A 185 0.94 -12.01 17.91
C GLU A 185 0.34 -10.60 17.90
N ALA A 186 -0.26 -10.21 16.77
CA ALA A 186 -0.91 -8.91 16.61
C ALA A 186 -2.04 -8.64 17.64
N ALA A 187 -2.43 -9.66 18.44
CA ALA A 187 -3.39 -9.57 19.52
C ALA A 187 -2.82 -8.97 20.82
N SER A 188 -1.49 -8.94 21.01
CA SER A 188 -0.89 -8.22 22.13
C SER A 188 -0.90 -6.73 21.83
N PHE A 189 -1.47 -5.92 22.74
CA PHE A 189 -1.48 -4.45 22.69
C PHE A 189 -0.08 -3.80 22.79
N GLU A 190 0.98 -4.58 22.58
CA GLU A 190 2.38 -4.19 22.70
C GLU A 190 2.94 -3.70 21.36
N PRO A 191 3.91 -2.76 21.40
CA PRO A 191 4.55 -2.26 20.20
C PRO A 191 5.24 -3.37 19.40
N PRO A 192 5.11 -3.46 18.05
CA PRO A 192 5.92 -4.36 17.25
C PRO A 192 7.41 -4.17 17.55
N ARG A 193 8.05 -5.26 17.96
CA ARG A 193 9.51 -5.38 18.06
C ARG A 193 9.97 -6.23 16.87
N PRO A 194 10.95 -5.77 16.07
CA PRO A 194 11.77 -4.55 16.21
C PRO A 194 11.09 -3.25 15.72
N ILE A 195 11.62 -2.08 16.12
CA ILE A 195 11.06 -0.73 15.79
C ILE A 195 10.89 -0.54 14.27
N PHE A 196 11.86 -0.97 13.46
CA PHE A 196 11.83 -0.81 12.01
C PHE A 196 11.11 -1.94 11.28
N GLY A 197 10.51 -2.88 12.01
CA GLY A 197 9.99 -4.13 11.47
C GLY A 197 11.02 -5.26 11.49
N TYR A 198 10.62 -6.43 10.99
CA TYR A 198 11.44 -7.63 11.06
C TYR A 198 12.57 -7.59 10.02
N PRO A 199 13.81 -7.97 10.37
CA PRO A 199 14.97 -7.84 9.47
C PRO A 199 14.81 -8.60 8.16
N LEU A 200 14.17 -9.77 8.21
CA LEU A 200 13.91 -10.61 7.04
C LEU A 200 12.97 -9.93 6.04
N ASP A 201 11.91 -9.31 6.57
CA ASP A 201 10.88 -8.62 5.77
C ASP A 201 11.49 -7.41 5.07
N ILE A 202 12.28 -6.62 5.79
CA ILE A 202 12.99 -5.44 5.26
C ILE A 202 13.96 -5.86 4.16
N ALA A 203 14.78 -6.88 4.40
CA ALA A 203 15.75 -7.37 3.41
C ALA A 203 15.04 -7.89 2.15
N ALA A 204 13.94 -8.63 2.32
CA ALA A 204 13.15 -9.15 1.21
C ALA A 204 12.49 -8.03 0.40
N PHE A 205 11.86 -7.06 1.07
CA PHE A 205 11.17 -5.93 0.44
C PHE A 205 12.12 -5.00 -0.31
N LYS A 206 13.30 -4.71 0.25
CA LYS A 206 14.30 -3.86 -0.41
C LYS A 206 15.12 -4.58 -1.48
N GLY A 207 15.15 -5.92 -1.49
CA GLY A 207 15.91 -6.68 -2.47
C GLY A 207 17.37 -6.91 -2.07
N HIS A 208 17.66 -6.90 -0.78
CA HIS A 208 19.01 -7.13 -0.25
C HIS A 208 19.34 -8.62 -0.24
N VAL A 209 19.55 -9.17 -1.44
CA VAL A 209 19.69 -10.61 -1.75
C VAL A 209 20.74 -11.29 -0.87
N GLU A 210 21.91 -10.67 -0.68
CA GLU A 210 23.00 -11.25 0.11
C GLU A 210 22.70 -11.22 1.61
N VAL A 211 22.13 -10.12 2.12
CA VAL A 211 21.66 -10.07 3.51
C VAL A 211 20.59 -11.12 3.73
N LEU A 212 19.59 -11.21 2.86
CA LEU A 212 18.53 -12.20 2.94
C LEU A 212 19.08 -13.63 2.94
N ARG A 213 20.08 -13.92 2.10
CA ARG A 213 20.77 -15.22 2.07
C ARG A 213 21.45 -15.51 3.41
N THR A 214 22.18 -14.55 3.97
CA THR A 214 22.85 -14.73 5.26
C THR A 214 21.85 -14.98 6.39
N LEU A 215 20.75 -14.22 6.43
CA LEU A 215 19.68 -14.39 7.42
C LEU A 215 19.03 -15.78 7.31
N LEU A 216 18.68 -16.23 6.11
CA LEU A 216 18.10 -17.55 5.89
C LEU A 216 19.06 -18.69 6.23
N GLY A 217 20.37 -18.48 6.09
CA GLY A 217 21.40 -19.45 6.50
C GLY A 217 21.55 -19.61 8.01
N ILE A 218 21.16 -18.59 8.80
CA ILE A 218 21.20 -18.62 10.26
C ILE A 218 20.02 -19.40 10.84
N ILE A 219 18.86 -19.30 10.20
CA ILE A 219 17.59 -19.81 10.72
C ILE A 219 17.59 -21.34 10.78
N HIS A 220 17.13 -21.89 11.91
CA HIS A 220 17.00 -23.33 12.10
C HIS A 220 16.10 -23.97 11.01
N PRO A 221 16.47 -25.14 10.42
CA PRO A 221 15.75 -25.75 9.29
C PRO A 221 14.24 -25.93 9.48
N LYS A 222 13.81 -26.30 10.70
CA LYS A 222 12.37 -26.43 11.05
C LYS A 222 11.56 -25.14 10.90
N ARG A 223 12.22 -23.98 11.05
CA ARG A 223 11.61 -22.65 11.00
C ARG A 223 11.82 -21.95 9.65
N LEU A 224 12.65 -22.53 8.78
CA LEU A 224 13.00 -21.97 7.47
C LEU A 224 11.78 -21.82 6.55
N TYR A 225 10.77 -22.70 6.68
CA TYR A 225 9.50 -22.59 5.96
C TYR A 225 8.79 -21.25 6.24
N CYS A 226 8.64 -20.87 7.52
CA CYS A 226 8.00 -19.63 7.93
C CYS A 226 8.80 -18.42 7.43
N ALA A 227 10.12 -18.46 7.55
CA ALA A 227 11.00 -17.40 7.07
C ALA A 227 10.86 -17.19 5.53
N ARG A 228 10.94 -18.27 4.74
CA ARG A 228 10.78 -18.19 3.28
C ARG A 228 9.39 -17.72 2.87
N ARG A 229 8.34 -18.10 3.61
CA ARG A 229 6.97 -17.60 3.41
C ARG A 229 6.95 -16.06 3.45
N TYR A 230 7.49 -15.46 4.51
CA TYR A 230 7.54 -14.00 4.63
C TYR A 230 8.46 -13.36 3.58
N GLY A 231 9.61 -13.97 3.30
CA GLY A 231 10.50 -13.50 2.23
C GLY A 231 9.80 -13.42 0.85
N ILE A 232 8.93 -14.37 0.53
CA ILE A 232 8.14 -14.34 -0.72
C ILE A 232 7.06 -13.24 -0.67
N GLN A 233 6.35 -13.08 0.46
CA GLN A 233 5.33 -12.04 0.62
C GLN A 233 5.93 -10.63 0.44
N PHE A 234 6.96 -10.32 1.21
CA PHE A 234 7.61 -9.02 1.22
C PHE A 234 8.45 -8.78 -0.04
N GLY A 235 9.10 -9.83 -0.57
CA GLY A 235 9.76 -9.77 -1.87
C GLY A 235 8.78 -9.47 -3.02
N SER A 236 7.56 -10.04 -2.96
CA SER A 236 6.50 -9.74 -3.95
C SER A 236 5.99 -8.31 -3.80
N ALA A 237 5.74 -7.86 -2.57
CA ALA A 237 5.31 -6.48 -2.30
C ALA A 237 6.37 -5.43 -2.70
N GLY A 238 7.65 -5.74 -2.49
CA GLY A 238 8.78 -4.90 -2.86
C GLY A 238 9.19 -4.99 -4.33
N ASN A 239 8.55 -5.84 -5.12
CA ASN A 239 8.89 -6.13 -6.52
C ASN A 239 10.34 -6.63 -6.72
N GLN A 240 10.81 -7.54 -5.86
CA GLN A 240 12.20 -7.99 -5.80
C GLN A 240 12.35 -9.45 -6.25
N MET A 241 12.64 -9.66 -7.54
CA MET A 241 12.84 -11.01 -8.11
C MET A 241 13.95 -11.80 -7.41
N GLY A 242 15.08 -11.16 -7.08
CA GLY A 242 16.19 -11.84 -6.41
C GLY A 242 15.83 -12.39 -5.03
N SER A 243 14.98 -11.68 -4.28
CA SER A 243 14.46 -12.14 -2.98
C SER A 243 13.58 -13.37 -3.16
N ILE A 244 12.71 -13.34 -4.16
CA ILE A 244 11.78 -14.44 -4.49
C ILE A 244 12.55 -15.69 -4.91
N ASP A 245 13.58 -15.56 -5.76
CA ASP A 245 14.37 -16.70 -6.23
C ASP A 245 15.14 -17.39 -5.11
N ILE A 246 15.63 -16.65 -4.11
CA ILE A 246 16.25 -17.25 -2.92
C ILE A 246 15.21 -18.00 -2.09
N CYS A 247 14.03 -17.42 -1.89
CA CYS A 247 13.02 -18.00 -1.02
C CYS A 247 12.24 -19.16 -1.68
N LEU A 248 12.15 -19.21 -3.02
CA LEU A 248 11.49 -20.28 -3.78
C LEU A 248 12.36 -21.52 -4.01
N ARG A 249 13.64 -21.53 -3.59
CA ARG A 249 14.52 -22.70 -3.77
C ARG A 249 13.86 -23.97 -3.21
N PRO A 250 13.93 -25.12 -3.92
CA PRO A 250 13.29 -26.36 -3.48
C PRO A 250 13.68 -26.70 -2.04
N PHE A 251 12.74 -27.27 -1.28
CA PHE A 251 13.07 -27.89 0.00
C PHE A 251 13.92 -29.12 -0.29
N GLU A 252 15.24 -28.98 -0.25
CA GLU A 252 16.15 -30.12 -0.26
C GLU A 252 15.92 -30.90 1.04
N TYR A 253 15.13 -31.96 0.94
CA TYR A 253 15.14 -33.14 1.80
C TYR A 253 15.22 -32.92 3.32
N ILE A 254 14.20 -32.33 3.95
CA ILE A 254 13.96 -32.59 5.38
C ILE A 254 12.46 -32.71 5.64
N CYS A 255 12.02 -33.95 5.88
CA CYS A 255 10.74 -34.40 6.45
C CYS A 255 9.65 -33.34 6.53
N VAL A 256 8.82 -33.30 5.48
CA VAL A 256 7.72 -32.35 5.34
C VAL A 256 6.56 -32.77 6.25
N PRO A 257 6.21 -32.02 7.31
CA PRO A 257 5.02 -32.31 8.10
C PRO A 257 3.74 -32.07 7.27
N PRO A 258 2.54 -32.49 7.74
CA PRO A 258 1.25 -32.23 7.09
C PRO A 258 0.97 -30.74 6.74
N ALA A 259 1.81 -29.82 7.22
CA ALA A 259 1.82 -28.39 6.94
C ALA A 259 2.15 -27.99 5.48
N TYR A 260 2.48 -28.93 4.57
CA TYR A 260 2.76 -28.60 3.16
C TYR A 260 1.55 -28.00 2.42
N ARG A 261 0.33 -28.38 2.80
CA ARG A 261 -0.88 -27.76 2.26
C ARG A 261 -0.90 -26.25 2.55
N GLY A 262 -0.50 -25.85 3.77
CA GLY A 262 -0.43 -24.43 4.15
C GLY A 262 0.61 -23.61 3.36
N TYR A 263 1.71 -24.21 2.93
CA TYR A 263 2.69 -23.53 2.07
C TYR A 263 2.16 -23.32 0.65
N GLN A 264 1.52 -24.33 0.07
CA GLN A 264 0.88 -24.23 -1.25
C GLN A 264 -0.26 -23.20 -1.22
N ASP A 265 -1.15 -23.28 -0.22
CA ASP A 265 -2.23 -22.32 -0.03
C ASP A 265 -1.70 -20.89 0.13
N PHE A 266 -0.57 -20.72 0.82
CA PHE A 266 0.09 -19.43 0.95
C PHE A 266 0.67 -18.93 -0.38
N LEU A 267 1.32 -19.78 -1.16
CA LEU A 267 1.85 -19.37 -2.46
C LEU A 267 0.70 -18.95 -3.38
N ILE A 268 -0.42 -19.68 -3.36
CA ILE A 268 -1.65 -19.34 -4.06
C ILE A 268 -2.20 -17.99 -3.58
N ALA A 269 -2.25 -17.75 -2.26
CA ALA A 269 -2.69 -16.49 -1.69
C ALA A 269 -1.77 -15.31 -2.09
N THR A 270 -0.46 -15.53 -2.12
CA THR A 270 0.52 -14.52 -2.57
C THR A 270 0.37 -14.23 -4.06
N LEU A 271 0.21 -15.28 -4.86
CA LEU A 271 0.00 -15.18 -6.30
C LEU A 271 -1.28 -14.37 -6.62
N ARG A 272 -2.37 -14.60 -5.86
CA ARG A 272 -3.63 -13.83 -5.99
C ARG A 272 -3.47 -12.32 -5.81
N CYS A 273 -2.46 -11.90 -5.05
CA CYS A 273 -2.19 -10.48 -4.76
C CYS A 273 -1.05 -9.90 -5.61
N THR A 274 -0.39 -10.70 -6.45
CA THR A 274 0.77 -10.28 -7.24
C THR A 274 0.34 -9.73 -8.59
N MET A 275 0.56 -8.44 -8.84
CA MET A 275 0.25 -7.80 -10.14
C MET A 275 1.47 -7.58 -11.04
N ARG A 276 2.65 -8.04 -10.62
CA ARG A 276 3.90 -7.91 -11.37
C ARG A 276 4.14 -9.18 -12.20
N ILE A 277 4.12 -9.04 -13.52
CA ILE A 277 4.22 -10.17 -14.47
C ILE A 277 5.41 -11.10 -14.20
N PRO A 278 6.66 -10.62 -14.02
CA PRO A 278 7.80 -11.52 -13.82
C PRO A 278 7.72 -12.33 -12.53
N ILE A 279 7.20 -11.71 -11.46
CA ILE A 279 7.01 -12.36 -10.15
C ILE A 279 5.87 -13.36 -10.24
N PHE A 280 4.77 -12.95 -10.87
CA PHE A 280 3.61 -13.80 -11.12
C PHE A 280 4.04 -15.05 -11.87
N ASP A 281 4.75 -14.93 -13.00
CA ASP A 281 5.22 -16.07 -13.78
C ASP A 281 6.09 -17.00 -12.97
N ARG A 282 7.03 -16.44 -12.21
CA ARG A 282 7.95 -17.24 -11.41
C ARG A 282 7.22 -18.07 -10.35
N ILE A 283 6.30 -17.47 -9.61
CA ILE A 283 5.50 -18.15 -8.60
C ILE A 283 4.51 -19.12 -9.27
N TYR A 284 3.88 -18.71 -10.39
CA TYR A 284 2.94 -19.51 -11.15
C TYR A 284 3.58 -20.77 -11.70
N GLN A 285 4.81 -20.72 -12.23
CA GLN A 285 5.53 -21.91 -12.70
C GLN A 285 5.73 -22.95 -11.60
N VAL A 286 5.95 -22.51 -10.35
CA VAL A 286 6.11 -23.40 -9.18
C VAL A 286 4.75 -23.95 -8.72
N CYS A 287 3.69 -23.16 -8.81
CA CYS A 287 2.40 -23.47 -8.19
C CYS A 287 1.37 -24.11 -9.14
N LYS A 288 1.54 -23.96 -10.46
CA LYS A 288 0.53 -24.35 -11.47
C LYS A 288 0.05 -25.78 -11.32
N ASP A 289 0.93 -26.71 -10.97
CA ASP A 289 0.61 -28.14 -10.84
C ASP A 289 -0.20 -28.47 -9.57
N TYR A 290 -0.23 -27.53 -8.62
CA TYR A 290 -0.88 -27.63 -7.31
C TYR A 290 -2.16 -26.80 -7.20
N LEU A 291 -2.57 -26.08 -8.25
CA LEU A 291 -3.80 -25.27 -8.30
C LEU A 291 -5.10 -26.10 -8.30
N VAL A 292 -5.10 -27.31 -7.74
CA VAL A 292 -6.26 -28.21 -7.72
C VAL A 292 -7.17 -27.83 -6.56
N GLN A 293 -8.29 -27.17 -6.86
CA GLN A 293 -9.40 -27.07 -5.91
C GLN A 293 -10.19 -28.39 -5.90
N TYR A 294 -10.68 -28.76 -4.72
CA TYR A 294 -11.56 -29.92 -4.57
C TYR A 294 -13.00 -29.52 -4.90
N THR A 295 -13.31 -29.24 -6.18
CA THR A 295 -14.67 -28.93 -6.62
C THR A 295 -15.38 -30.21 -7.09
N TRP A 296 -16.58 -30.46 -6.55
CA TRP A 296 -17.47 -31.56 -6.94
C TRP A 296 -18.52 -31.03 -7.94
N PRO A 297 -18.95 -31.80 -8.97
CA PRO A 297 -18.52 -33.15 -9.35
C PRO A 297 -17.19 -33.15 -10.13
N TRP A 298 -16.38 -34.18 -9.92
CA TRP A 298 -15.07 -34.29 -10.55
C TRP A 298 -15.19 -34.57 -12.06
N PRO A 299 -14.46 -33.84 -12.92
CA PRO A 299 -14.12 -34.29 -14.26
C PRO A 299 -13.52 -35.70 -14.24
N THR A 300 -13.80 -36.47 -15.29
CA THR A 300 -13.45 -37.90 -15.43
C THR A 300 -11.94 -38.14 -15.36
N THR A 301 -11.09 -37.19 -15.79
CA THR A 301 -9.63 -37.31 -15.68
C THR A 301 -8.98 -36.28 -14.74
N ARG A 302 -7.78 -36.61 -14.21
CA ARG A 302 -6.96 -35.70 -13.38
C ARG A 302 -6.41 -34.51 -14.18
N ALA A 303 -6.19 -34.67 -15.47
CA ALA A 303 -5.68 -33.62 -16.35
C ALA A 303 -6.75 -32.56 -16.65
N GLU A 304 -7.98 -32.98 -16.94
CA GLU A 304 -9.11 -32.06 -17.15
C GLU A 304 -9.42 -31.26 -15.89
N ARG A 305 -9.39 -31.91 -14.71
CA ARG A 305 -9.50 -31.21 -13.40
C ARG A 305 -8.48 -30.09 -13.25
N ARG A 306 -7.22 -30.35 -13.57
CA ARG A 306 -6.15 -29.35 -13.48
C ARG A 306 -6.35 -28.20 -14.46
N ALA A 307 -6.70 -28.50 -15.69
CA ALA A 307 -6.95 -27.48 -16.71
C ALA A 307 -8.13 -26.58 -16.31
N GLN A 308 -9.19 -27.16 -15.74
CA GLN A 308 -10.33 -26.41 -15.24
C GLN A 308 -9.96 -25.50 -14.06
N THR A 309 -9.31 -26.02 -13.02
CA THR A 309 -8.98 -25.22 -11.83
C THR A 309 -7.91 -24.16 -12.10
N GLN A 310 -6.99 -24.43 -13.04
CA GLN A 310 -6.05 -23.43 -13.55
C GLN A 310 -6.80 -22.32 -14.30
N GLY A 311 -7.75 -22.67 -15.16
CA GLY A 311 -8.60 -21.71 -15.86
C GLY A 311 -9.38 -20.82 -14.89
N GLU A 312 -10.07 -21.40 -13.91
CA GLU A 312 -10.83 -20.67 -12.88
C GLU A 312 -9.93 -19.74 -12.05
N PHE A 313 -8.72 -20.20 -11.67
CA PHE A 313 -7.76 -19.36 -10.97
C PHE A 313 -7.32 -18.16 -11.81
N LEU A 314 -6.97 -18.40 -13.08
CA LEU A 314 -6.54 -17.35 -14.01
C LEU A 314 -7.68 -16.35 -14.28
N SER A 315 -8.92 -16.81 -14.43
CA SER A 315 -10.12 -15.97 -14.55
C SER A 315 -10.32 -15.10 -13.29
N ALA A 316 -10.20 -15.69 -12.09
CA ALA A 316 -10.34 -14.94 -10.85
C ALA A 316 -9.24 -13.87 -10.67
N HIS A 317 -8.01 -14.19 -11.08
CA HIS A 317 -6.91 -13.24 -11.05
C HIS A 317 -7.06 -12.15 -12.11
N PHE A 318 -7.62 -12.48 -13.28
CA PHE A 318 -7.99 -11.51 -14.31
C PHE A 318 -9.00 -10.48 -13.80
N CYS A 319 -10.06 -10.92 -13.10
CA CYS A 319 -11.02 -10.02 -12.46
C CYS A 319 -10.34 -9.10 -11.44
N ARG A 320 -9.42 -9.63 -10.62
CA ARG A 320 -8.64 -8.81 -9.68
C ARG A 320 -7.76 -7.78 -10.41
N ALA A 321 -7.04 -8.19 -11.45
CA ALA A 321 -6.18 -7.32 -12.24
C ALA A 321 -6.99 -6.17 -12.88
N ALA A 322 -8.20 -6.47 -13.35
CA ALA A 322 -9.11 -5.46 -13.88
C ALA A 322 -9.53 -4.45 -12.80
N ILE A 323 -9.94 -4.91 -11.61
CA ILE A 323 -10.33 -4.03 -10.49
C ILE A 323 -9.15 -3.14 -10.04
N CYS A 324 -7.91 -3.63 -10.15
CA CYS A 324 -6.72 -2.87 -9.80
C CYS A 324 -6.20 -1.96 -10.93
N GLY A 325 -6.76 -2.01 -12.14
CA GLY A 325 -6.34 -1.19 -13.27
C GLY A 325 -5.10 -1.68 -14.02
N GLU A 326 -4.73 -2.96 -13.88
CA GLU A 326 -3.47 -3.49 -14.40
C GLU A 326 -3.65 -4.18 -15.77
N LEU A 327 -3.82 -3.38 -16.84
CA LEU A 327 -4.08 -3.86 -18.20
C LEU A 327 -3.00 -4.82 -18.74
N ALA A 328 -1.73 -4.57 -18.42
CA ALA A 328 -0.63 -5.42 -18.86
C ALA A 328 -0.76 -6.84 -18.30
N MET A 329 -1.12 -6.96 -17.02
CA MET A 329 -1.36 -8.25 -16.37
C MET A 329 -2.58 -8.94 -16.98
N MET A 330 -3.67 -8.22 -17.25
CA MET A 330 -4.85 -8.81 -17.91
C MET A 330 -4.50 -9.46 -19.25
N LYS A 331 -3.76 -8.75 -20.11
CA LYS A 331 -3.32 -9.29 -21.41
C LYS A 331 -2.42 -10.51 -21.25
N HIS A 332 -1.51 -10.48 -20.27
CA HIS A 332 -0.64 -11.60 -19.95
C HIS A 332 -1.43 -12.84 -19.49
N LEU A 333 -2.44 -12.67 -18.64
CA LEU A 333 -3.29 -13.76 -18.19
C LEU A 333 -4.10 -14.38 -19.33
N VAL A 334 -4.59 -13.57 -20.26
CA VAL A 334 -5.26 -14.07 -21.48
C VAL A 334 -4.28 -14.90 -22.34
N GLN A 335 -3.02 -14.50 -22.44
CA GLN A 335 -1.98 -15.30 -23.12
C GLN A 335 -1.70 -16.64 -22.42
N LEU A 336 -1.81 -16.68 -21.08
CA LEU A 336 -1.68 -17.91 -20.29
C LEU A 336 -2.92 -18.82 -20.37
N GLY A 337 -3.98 -18.40 -21.07
CA GLY A 337 -5.21 -19.18 -21.25
C GLY A 337 -6.30 -18.87 -20.21
N ALA A 338 -6.25 -17.70 -19.55
CA ALA A 338 -7.38 -17.22 -18.76
C ALA A 338 -8.63 -17.17 -19.64
N ARG A 339 -9.70 -17.80 -19.20
CA ARG A 339 -10.98 -17.63 -19.86
C ARG A 339 -11.43 -16.21 -19.61
N LEU A 340 -11.94 -15.56 -20.65
CA LEU A 340 -12.72 -14.34 -20.51
C LEU A 340 -14.09 -14.72 -19.95
N GLU A 341 -14.09 -15.24 -18.73
CA GLU A 341 -15.29 -15.44 -17.96
C GLU A 341 -15.69 -14.08 -17.46
N TYR A 342 -16.54 -13.43 -18.24
CA TYR A 342 -17.37 -12.32 -17.75
C TYR A 342 -18.31 -12.81 -16.62
N THR A 343 -18.21 -14.08 -16.19
CA THR A 343 -19.22 -14.86 -15.51
C THR A 343 -19.23 -14.84 -13.99
N ASN A 344 -20.36 -14.37 -13.45
CA ASN A 344 -20.99 -14.38 -12.12
C ASN A 344 -20.47 -15.16 -10.92
N GLN A 345 -19.44 -15.97 -11.00
CA GLN A 345 -19.14 -16.94 -9.95
C GLN A 345 -17.97 -16.51 -9.06
N LEU A 346 -17.81 -15.20 -8.87
CA LEU A 346 -17.17 -14.70 -7.67
C LEU A 346 -18.21 -13.91 -6.89
N VAL A 347 -18.61 -14.55 -5.79
CA VAL A 347 -19.46 -14.10 -4.68
C VAL A 347 -20.89 -14.62 -4.76
N ASP A 348 -21.05 -15.91 -4.43
CA ASP A 348 -22.20 -16.31 -3.61
C ASP A 348 -22.15 -15.48 -2.31
N ASP A 349 -23.31 -14.97 -1.90
CA ASP A 349 -23.60 -14.08 -0.75
C ASP A 349 -23.59 -12.54 -0.88
N SER A 350 -23.57 -11.96 -2.08
CA SER A 350 -24.18 -10.61 -2.19
C SER A 350 -24.76 -10.37 -3.58
N LYS A 351 -26.07 -10.07 -3.61
CA LYS A 351 -26.95 -9.30 -4.54
C LYS A 351 -26.41 -8.66 -5.86
N TYR A 352 -25.21 -8.93 -6.33
CA TYR A 352 -24.45 -8.13 -7.31
C TYR A 352 -23.63 -9.03 -8.25
N GLY A 353 -24.32 -9.73 -9.15
CA GLY A 353 -23.70 -10.45 -10.27
C GLY A 353 -23.32 -9.56 -11.46
N TYR A 354 -22.35 -9.99 -12.29
CA TYR A 354 -21.87 -9.53 -13.61
C TYR A 354 -21.56 -8.03 -13.78
N LYS A 355 -22.54 -7.18 -13.45
CA LYS A 355 -22.43 -5.71 -13.37
C LYS A 355 -21.32 -5.28 -12.40
N ALA A 356 -20.93 -6.13 -11.45
CA ALA A 356 -19.92 -5.85 -10.44
C ALA A 356 -18.55 -5.51 -11.04
N LEU A 357 -18.04 -6.26 -12.04
CA LEU A 357 -16.68 -6.03 -12.54
C LEU A 357 -16.55 -4.68 -13.24
N VAL A 358 -17.43 -4.40 -14.21
CA VAL A 358 -17.45 -3.11 -14.93
C VAL A 358 -17.72 -1.97 -13.97
N SER A 359 -18.60 -2.13 -12.97
CA SER A 359 -18.80 -1.11 -11.94
C SER A 359 -17.59 -0.88 -11.04
N CYS A 360 -16.84 -1.94 -10.69
CA CYS A 360 -15.62 -1.80 -9.88
C CYS A 360 -14.51 -1.12 -10.67
N VAL A 361 -14.34 -1.47 -11.95
CA VAL A 361 -13.40 -0.81 -12.87
C VAL A 361 -13.78 0.67 -13.05
N ALA A 362 -15.08 0.95 -13.17
CA ALA A 362 -15.61 2.30 -13.30
C ALA A 362 -15.41 3.14 -12.02
N ALA A 363 -15.60 2.54 -10.85
CA ALA A 363 -15.28 3.15 -9.57
C ALA A 363 -13.78 3.46 -9.42
N GLY A 364 -12.91 2.57 -9.89
CA GLY A 364 -11.46 2.74 -9.88
C GLY A 364 -10.91 3.75 -10.89
N GLY A 365 -11.72 4.17 -11.87
CA GLY A 365 -11.30 5.15 -12.89
C GLY A 365 -10.42 4.56 -13.99
N HIS A 366 -10.40 3.25 -14.18
CA HIS A 366 -9.47 2.56 -15.08
C HIS A 366 -10.00 2.53 -16.54
N ALA A 367 -9.88 3.66 -17.24
CA ALA A 367 -10.41 3.87 -18.60
C ALA A 367 -9.84 2.90 -19.66
N ASP A 368 -8.56 2.57 -19.58
CA ASP A 368 -7.87 1.65 -20.49
C ASP A 368 -8.31 0.19 -20.30
N VAL A 369 -8.46 -0.24 -19.05
CA VAL A 369 -9.04 -1.53 -18.67
C VAL A 369 -10.50 -1.60 -19.11
N LEU A 370 -11.30 -0.56 -18.86
CA LEU A 370 -12.69 -0.52 -19.28
C LEU A 370 -12.82 -0.67 -20.80
N THR A 371 -12.04 0.09 -21.57
CA THR A 371 -12.04 -0.01 -23.04
C THR A 371 -11.68 -1.43 -23.50
N TYR A 372 -10.71 -2.06 -22.85
CA TYR A 372 -10.33 -3.44 -23.17
C TYR A 372 -11.47 -4.42 -22.85
N LEU A 373 -12.15 -4.28 -21.71
CA LEU A 373 -13.28 -5.14 -21.35
C LEU A 373 -14.44 -5.00 -22.35
N LEU A 374 -14.82 -3.76 -22.69
CA LEU A 374 -15.93 -3.47 -23.62
C LEU A 374 -15.63 -4.00 -25.03
N ARG A 375 -14.41 -3.83 -25.54
CA ARG A 375 -13.98 -4.38 -26.83
C ARG A 375 -14.06 -5.90 -26.90
N ASN A 376 -13.93 -6.59 -25.77
CA ASN A 376 -14.05 -8.04 -25.72
C ASN A 376 -15.50 -8.50 -25.35
N GLY A 377 -16.49 -7.62 -25.41
CA GLY A 377 -17.91 -7.98 -25.28
C GLY A 377 -18.50 -7.83 -23.87
N ALA A 378 -17.79 -7.19 -22.93
CA ALA A 378 -18.38 -6.83 -21.64
C ALA A 378 -19.56 -5.85 -21.84
N GLN A 379 -20.67 -6.10 -21.14
CA GLN A 379 -21.86 -5.26 -21.20
C GLN A 379 -21.76 -4.09 -20.22
N THR A 380 -22.16 -2.90 -20.66
CA THR A 380 -22.36 -1.75 -19.79
C THR A 380 -23.68 -1.91 -19.03
N GLY A 381 -23.80 -1.17 -17.92
CA GLY A 381 -25.07 -1.09 -17.20
C GLY A 381 -25.10 0.13 -16.29
N SER A 382 -26.29 0.57 -15.92
CA SER A 382 -26.51 1.77 -15.11
C SER A 382 -25.62 1.92 -13.87
N ARG A 383 -25.41 0.83 -13.12
CA ARG A 383 -24.52 0.81 -11.94
C ARG A 383 -23.06 1.17 -12.24
N SER A 384 -22.59 0.91 -13.46
CA SER A 384 -21.23 1.30 -13.86
C SER A 384 -21.13 2.80 -14.10
N LEU A 385 -22.18 3.42 -14.65
CA LEU A 385 -22.26 4.87 -14.84
C LEU A 385 -22.40 5.59 -13.49
N GLU A 386 -23.27 5.08 -12.61
CA GLU A 386 -23.40 5.52 -11.21
C GLU A 386 -22.05 5.50 -10.49
N ALA A 387 -21.33 4.37 -10.55
CA ALA A 387 -20.02 4.22 -9.92
C ALA A 387 -19.00 5.20 -10.49
N ALA A 388 -18.93 5.37 -11.81
CA ALA A 388 -18.03 6.34 -12.43
C ALA A 388 -18.30 7.77 -11.95
N CYS A 389 -19.57 8.14 -11.79
CA CYS A 389 -19.97 9.47 -11.35
C CYS A 389 -19.74 9.70 -9.86
N ARG A 390 -20.05 8.72 -9.01
CA ARG A 390 -19.78 8.78 -7.56
C ARG A 390 -18.31 9.05 -7.24
N TYR A 391 -17.40 8.41 -7.98
CA TYR A 391 -15.96 8.54 -7.78
C TYR A 391 -15.30 9.61 -8.65
N GLY A 392 -16.05 10.27 -9.54
CA GLY A 392 -15.56 11.43 -10.30
C GLY A 392 -14.61 11.08 -11.43
N ASN A 393 -14.91 10.03 -12.19
CA ASN A 393 -14.06 9.53 -13.27
C ASN A 393 -14.60 9.94 -14.66
N PRO A 394 -14.38 11.18 -15.15
CA PRO A 394 -15.03 11.69 -16.36
C PRO A 394 -14.65 10.93 -17.63
N ASP A 395 -13.42 10.43 -17.73
CA ASP A 395 -13.00 9.62 -18.89
C ASP A 395 -13.74 8.29 -18.96
N VAL A 396 -14.00 7.67 -17.81
CA VAL A 396 -14.81 6.45 -17.70
C VAL A 396 -16.27 6.76 -18.02
N VAL A 397 -16.82 7.88 -17.51
CA VAL A 397 -18.18 8.33 -17.83
C VAL A 397 -18.37 8.45 -19.34
N ARG A 398 -17.46 9.15 -20.03
CA ARG A 398 -17.49 9.28 -21.50
C ARG A 398 -17.46 7.93 -22.20
N ILE A 399 -16.53 7.04 -21.83
CA ILE A 399 -16.43 5.70 -22.43
C ILE A 399 -17.72 4.89 -22.24
N LEU A 400 -18.33 4.94 -21.06
CA LEU A 400 -19.57 4.23 -20.78
C LEU A 400 -20.73 4.78 -21.63
N LEU A 401 -20.86 6.11 -21.72
CA LEU A 401 -21.89 6.77 -22.53
C LEU A 401 -21.72 6.48 -24.04
N ASP A 402 -20.49 6.52 -24.55
CA ASP A 402 -20.16 6.16 -25.94
C ASP A 402 -20.55 4.71 -26.29
N HIS A 403 -20.57 3.82 -25.30
CA HIS A 403 -20.98 2.41 -25.44
C HIS A 403 -22.42 2.15 -24.99
N GLY A 404 -23.27 3.19 -24.96
CA GLY A 404 -24.71 3.06 -24.73
C GLY A 404 -25.10 2.71 -23.30
N ALA A 405 -24.29 3.08 -22.31
CA ALA A 405 -24.69 2.95 -20.91
C ALA A 405 -25.86 3.91 -20.59
N GLU A 406 -27.03 3.35 -20.31
CA GLU A 406 -28.21 4.12 -19.89
C GLU A 406 -28.22 4.28 -18.35
N ASP A 407 -28.71 5.43 -17.87
CA ASP A 407 -28.99 5.63 -16.45
C ASP A 407 -30.23 4.80 -16.07
N SER A 408 -30.17 4.03 -14.98
CA SER A 408 -31.34 3.22 -14.57
C SER A 408 -32.19 3.96 -13.57
N PHE A 409 -33.47 4.05 -13.89
CA PHE A 409 -34.54 4.70 -13.14
C PHE A 409 -34.84 4.13 -11.75
N GLU A 410 -34.09 3.14 -11.24
CA GLU A 410 -34.23 2.69 -9.87
C GLU A 410 -32.86 2.53 -9.17
N VAL A 411 -32.75 3.30 -8.08
CA VAL A 411 -31.66 3.39 -7.10
C VAL A 411 -30.43 4.18 -7.59
N GLY A 412 -30.46 5.50 -7.37
CA GLY A 412 -29.27 6.35 -7.23
C GLY A 412 -28.68 6.92 -8.51
N ASN A 413 -29.39 7.86 -9.15
CA ASN A 413 -29.00 8.55 -10.40
C ASN A 413 -27.51 8.89 -10.43
N ALA A 414 -26.86 8.56 -11.55
CA ALA A 414 -25.48 8.98 -11.82
C ALA A 414 -25.31 10.51 -11.69
N LEU A 415 -26.35 11.26 -12.05
CA LEU A 415 -26.42 12.70 -11.94
C LEU A 415 -26.40 13.18 -10.48
N ILE A 416 -27.19 12.57 -9.58
CA ILE A 416 -27.20 12.94 -8.15
C ILE A 416 -25.86 12.60 -7.48
N GLU A 417 -25.25 11.46 -7.82
CA GLU A 417 -23.95 11.07 -7.29
C GLU A 417 -22.82 12.02 -7.74
N SER A 418 -22.89 12.52 -8.98
CA SER A 418 -21.95 13.54 -9.47
C SER A 418 -22.05 14.86 -8.69
N ILE A 419 -23.26 15.25 -8.28
CA ILE A 419 -23.52 16.47 -7.49
C ILE A 419 -22.99 16.29 -6.06
N LYS A 420 -23.36 15.20 -5.39
CA LYS A 420 -22.86 14.89 -4.04
C LYS A 420 -21.34 14.77 -3.96
N GLY A 421 -20.72 14.31 -5.05
CA GLY A 421 -19.27 14.19 -5.16
C GLY A 421 -18.55 15.48 -5.59
N GLU A 422 -19.28 16.56 -5.90
CA GLU A 422 -18.74 17.80 -6.47
C GLU A 422 -17.96 17.60 -7.80
N HIS A 423 -18.34 16.60 -8.60
CA HIS A 423 -17.65 16.24 -9.85
C HIS A 423 -18.17 17.00 -11.08
N GLU A 424 -17.78 18.27 -11.21
CA GLU A 424 -18.32 19.19 -12.25
C GLU A 424 -18.17 18.65 -13.69
N THR A 425 -17.05 18.02 -13.99
CA THR A 425 -16.77 17.46 -15.33
C THR A 425 -17.63 16.24 -15.64
N ALA A 426 -17.89 15.38 -14.66
CA ALA A 426 -18.79 14.25 -14.81
C ALA A 426 -20.24 14.73 -14.99
N LEU A 427 -20.66 15.75 -14.23
CA LEU A 427 -21.99 16.34 -14.35
C LEU A 427 -22.22 16.94 -15.75
N ARG A 428 -21.27 17.71 -16.27
CA ARG A 428 -21.38 18.27 -17.64
C ARG A 428 -21.47 17.18 -18.70
N LEU A 429 -20.64 16.14 -18.61
CA LEU A 429 -20.68 15.03 -19.57
C LEU A 429 -22.02 14.30 -19.57
N LEU A 430 -22.65 14.11 -18.41
CA LEU A 430 -23.99 13.54 -18.31
C LEU A 430 -25.06 14.43 -18.98
N LEU A 431 -24.99 15.74 -18.76
CA LEU A 431 -25.93 16.72 -19.33
C LEU A 431 -25.74 16.88 -20.85
N GLU A 432 -24.50 16.89 -21.35
CA GLU A 432 -24.16 17.07 -22.77
C GLU A 432 -24.52 15.85 -23.62
N MET A 433 -24.30 14.64 -23.10
CA MET A 433 -24.48 13.39 -23.86
C MET A 433 -25.89 12.80 -23.74
N GLY A 434 -26.81 13.51 -23.09
CA GLY A 434 -28.24 13.22 -23.18
C GLY A 434 -28.67 11.90 -22.53
N THR A 435 -28.13 11.52 -21.37
CA THR A 435 -28.92 10.66 -20.46
C THR A 435 -30.13 11.50 -20.07
N ILE A 436 -31.25 11.28 -20.76
CA ILE A 436 -32.46 12.12 -20.74
C ILE A 436 -32.86 12.40 -19.29
N ALA A 437 -32.42 13.53 -18.76
CA ALA A 437 -32.87 14.03 -17.48
C ALA A 437 -34.28 14.53 -17.73
N ASP A 438 -35.27 13.80 -17.22
CA ASP A 438 -36.63 14.31 -17.16
C ASP A 438 -36.64 15.65 -16.40
N GLU A 439 -37.60 16.54 -16.68
CA GLU A 439 -37.69 17.83 -15.97
C GLU A 439 -37.75 17.62 -14.44
N ASP A 440 -38.34 16.50 -14.02
CA ASP A 440 -38.40 16.04 -12.63
C ASP A 440 -37.02 15.69 -12.06
N GLN A 441 -36.13 15.09 -12.85
CA GLN A 441 -34.77 14.71 -12.42
C GLN A 441 -33.88 15.94 -12.28
N LEU A 442 -33.98 16.90 -13.21
CA LEU A 442 -33.25 18.15 -13.13
C LEU A 442 -33.70 18.98 -11.92
N SER A 443 -35.00 18.97 -11.63
CA SER A 443 -35.57 19.63 -10.45
C SER A 443 -35.10 18.96 -9.15
N GLN A 444 -35.13 17.63 -9.07
CA GLN A 444 -34.60 16.88 -7.92
C GLN A 444 -33.09 17.12 -7.71
N ALA A 445 -32.34 17.20 -8.80
CA ALA A 445 -30.91 17.50 -8.77
C ALA A 445 -30.62 18.93 -8.27
N LEU A 446 -31.42 19.90 -8.70
CA LEU A 446 -31.36 21.28 -8.20
C LEU A 446 -31.66 21.33 -6.71
N ASP A 447 -32.72 20.66 -6.25
CA ASP A 447 -33.07 20.59 -4.82
C ASP A 447 -31.92 20.00 -4.00
N VAL A 448 -31.27 18.92 -4.46
CA VAL A 448 -30.12 18.33 -3.77
C VAL A 448 -28.93 19.28 -3.76
N ALA A 449 -28.63 19.94 -4.87
CA ALA A 449 -27.52 20.89 -4.96
C ALA A 449 -27.74 22.13 -4.07
N GLU A 450 -28.99 22.61 -3.96
CA GLU A 450 -29.37 23.73 -3.09
C GLU A 450 -29.38 23.32 -1.62
N ASN A 451 -29.82 22.12 -1.27
CA ASN A 451 -29.77 21.60 0.11
C ASN A 451 -28.34 21.39 0.64
N GLU A 452 -27.38 21.10 -0.24
CA GLU A 452 -25.97 20.88 0.09
C GLU A 452 -25.12 22.17 -0.09
N ASP A 453 -25.73 23.33 -0.36
CA ASP A 453 -25.06 24.63 -0.59
C ASP A 453 -23.99 24.64 -1.72
N LEU A 454 -24.19 23.84 -2.77
CA LEU A 454 -23.22 23.65 -3.86
C LEU A 454 -23.37 24.70 -4.99
N SER A 455 -22.79 25.89 -4.79
CA SER A 455 -22.89 27.02 -5.73
C SER A 455 -22.36 26.74 -7.16
N SER A 456 -21.31 25.93 -7.30
CA SER A 456 -20.82 25.53 -8.64
C SER A 456 -21.79 24.61 -9.36
N MET A 457 -22.40 23.65 -8.65
CA MET A 457 -23.30 22.67 -9.23
C MET A 457 -24.65 23.27 -9.62
N THR A 458 -25.20 24.14 -8.78
CA THR A 458 -26.43 24.89 -9.10
C THR A 458 -26.25 25.77 -10.33
N LYS A 459 -25.06 26.37 -10.53
CA LYS A 459 -24.76 27.14 -11.74
C LYS A 459 -24.80 26.25 -12.99
N ILE A 460 -24.14 25.09 -12.96
CA ILE A 460 -24.12 24.15 -14.08
C ILE A 460 -25.54 23.66 -14.39
N LEU A 461 -26.31 23.26 -13.38
CA LEU A 461 -27.68 22.76 -13.57
C LEU A 461 -28.63 23.83 -14.15
N ARG A 462 -28.45 25.11 -13.78
CA ARG A 462 -29.23 26.24 -14.34
C ARG A 462 -28.84 26.61 -15.77
N GLU A 463 -27.63 26.26 -16.22
CA GLU A 463 -27.22 26.46 -17.63
C GLU A 463 -27.93 25.47 -18.59
N TYR A 464 -28.43 24.35 -18.07
CA TYR A 464 -29.09 23.27 -18.83
C TYR A 464 -30.60 23.14 -18.56
N LYS A 465 -31.19 24.08 -17.79
CA LYS A 465 -32.63 24.23 -17.58
C LYS A 465 -33.19 25.23 -18.59
#